data_AF-A0A369XRY7-F1
#
_entry.id   AF-A0A369XRY7-F1
#
_cell.length_a   1.000
_cell.length_b   1.000
_cell.length_c   1.000
_cell.angle_alpha   90.00
_cell.angle_beta   90.00
_cell.angle_gamma   90.00
#
_symmetry.space_group_name_H-M   'P 1'
#
loop_
_entity.id
_entity.type
_entity.pdbx_description
1 polymer ?
#
loop_
_entity_poly.entity_id
_entity_poly.type
_entity_poly.pdbx_seq_one_letter_code
_entity_poly.pdbx_strand_id
1 'polypeptide(L)'
;MPAETPFDSKDFATLTSDLLQSLAAATGSPLTDDSEGSVVRTLTEAFARELAVCYQQLRKVYQYGFLDTAEGVALDNVVALLGMNRQRAGHLEGLVTFRRPQPAAADIPVPSGTLVSGRGAPVCVTVADAVLAKSGQEVTVRVRSLEPGEKAVKAGALNLMPRPIWGVDTVLNHADLLLRQSEETDDELRERARRLLQETMLGTPAAIEQAVRALGIAEVKVREDTRKPGKIEVVLGDKDIDDDLLEQARSVIEEVRTAGILVSVVRSQRVVVEVAGTLVLNEDFPEQRKQAVSEQIRRALQSYFDSLGSGERVRWSKISAILTTPDEVTELRPSADGGVYPRPFVDQDGQWQDMSANHTLRNGDIDIGIHERAELALAIKPLRLLLEPPLLEVWVEIDLARALDFREEQIWRSWLAAQFDTFSAPRTVTWTDLVATLPPGGSQSLKAFSLKHNAGGETKSLREAPDSDQLAPRERLLVGKFAYPEETNG
;
A
#
# COMPACT_ATOMS: atom_id res chain seq x y z
N MET A 1 8.03 0.08 -26.35
CA MET A 1 7.07 -1.03 -26.24
C MET A 1 6.01 -0.59 -25.24
N PRO A 2 4.71 -0.62 -25.57
CA PRO A 2 3.67 -0.34 -24.59
C PRO A 2 3.74 -1.40 -23.49
N ALA A 3 3.64 -0.97 -22.23
CA ALA A 3 3.90 -1.79 -21.05
C ALA A 3 2.86 -2.89 -20.77
N GLU A 4 1.86 -3.06 -21.64
CA GLU A 4 0.66 -3.88 -21.36
C GLU A 4 0.73 -5.30 -21.95
N THR A 5 1.63 -5.61 -22.87
CA THR A 5 1.84 -6.98 -23.37
C THR A 5 3.33 -7.37 -23.36
N PRO A 6 3.77 -8.21 -22.41
CA PRO A 6 5.20 -8.56 -22.27
C PRO A 6 5.72 -9.43 -23.42
N PHE A 7 4.85 -10.08 -24.22
CA PHE A 7 5.20 -10.83 -25.42
C PHE A 7 4.14 -10.65 -26.50
N ASP A 8 4.49 -10.01 -27.62
CA ASP A 8 3.62 -9.83 -28.78
C ASP A 8 3.91 -10.90 -29.84
N SER A 9 2.95 -11.80 -30.06
CA SER A 9 3.07 -12.85 -31.09
C SER A 9 2.59 -12.32 -32.43
N LYS A 10 3.49 -12.14 -33.38
CA LYS A 10 3.16 -11.73 -34.74
C LYS A 10 2.54 -12.89 -35.53
N ASP A 11 1.51 -12.61 -36.30
CA ASP A 11 0.89 -13.58 -37.20
C ASP A 11 1.66 -13.67 -38.53
N PHE A 12 1.31 -14.66 -39.34
CA PHE A 12 1.99 -14.91 -40.62
C PHE A 12 1.90 -13.70 -41.58
N ALA A 13 0.75 -13.04 -41.64
CA ALA A 13 0.54 -11.91 -42.53
C ALA A 13 1.42 -10.71 -42.12
N THR A 14 1.44 -10.39 -40.82
CA THR A 14 2.28 -9.32 -40.26
C THR A 14 3.76 -9.64 -40.43
N LEU A 15 4.17 -10.89 -40.22
CA LEU A 15 5.55 -11.32 -40.45
C LEU A 15 5.96 -11.19 -41.92
N THR A 16 5.06 -11.54 -42.84
CA THR A 16 5.33 -11.41 -44.28
C THR A 16 5.48 -9.94 -44.68
N SER A 17 4.60 -9.06 -44.21
CA SER A 17 4.71 -7.61 -44.48
C SER A 17 5.97 -7.00 -43.86
N ASP A 18 6.29 -7.36 -42.61
CA ASP A 18 7.46 -6.85 -41.91
C ASP A 18 8.76 -7.29 -42.60
N LEU A 19 8.83 -8.53 -43.07
CA LEU A 19 10.00 -9.04 -43.80
C LEU A 19 10.15 -8.38 -45.17
N LEU A 20 9.04 -8.17 -45.91
CA LEU A 20 9.08 -7.43 -47.18
C LEU A 20 9.52 -5.98 -46.96
N GLN A 21 9.02 -5.32 -45.91
CA GLN A 21 9.44 -3.97 -45.56
C GLN A 21 10.92 -3.92 -45.15
N SER A 22 11.39 -4.90 -44.38
CA SER A 22 12.80 -5.03 -44.00
C SER A 22 13.71 -5.24 -45.22
N LEU A 23 13.27 -6.06 -46.19
CA LEU A 23 13.99 -6.29 -47.44
C LEU A 23 14.07 -5.03 -48.32
N ALA A 24 12.97 -4.29 -48.44
CA ALA A 24 12.93 -3.02 -49.15
C ALA A 24 13.86 -1.97 -48.49
N ALA A 25 13.86 -1.90 -47.16
CA ALA A 25 14.73 -1.01 -46.40
C ALA A 25 16.23 -1.39 -46.56
N ALA A 26 16.55 -2.69 -46.55
CA ALA A 26 17.93 -3.16 -46.69
C ALA A 26 18.53 -2.89 -48.09
N THR A 27 17.69 -2.91 -49.13
CA THR A 27 18.12 -2.68 -50.52
C THR A 27 18.09 -1.20 -50.92
N GLY A 28 17.47 -0.33 -50.12
CA GLY A 28 17.40 1.11 -50.36
C GLY A 28 16.56 1.50 -51.60
N SER A 29 15.77 0.58 -52.14
CA SER A 29 14.88 0.79 -53.30
C SER A 29 13.58 0.00 -53.10
N PRO A 30 12.44 0.49 -53.62
CA PRO A 30 11.18 -0.23 -53.53
C PRO A 30 11.29 -1.56 -54.27
N LEU A 31 10.74 -2.62 -53.68
CA LEU A 31 10.68 -3.94 -54.32
C LEU A 31 9.78 -3.84 -55.56
N THR A 32 10.31 -4.25 -56.70
CA THR A 32 9.59 -4.19 -57.99
C THR A 32 8.68 -5.40 -58.23
N ASP A 33 8.85 -6.47 -57.46
CA ASP A 33 8.15 -7.75 -57.62
C ASP A 33 7.70 -8.31 -56.26
N ASP A 34 6.71 -7.66 -55.63
CA ASP A 34 6.14 -8.01 -54.31
C ASP A 34 4.72 -8.64 -54.40
N SER A 35 4.23 -8.89 -55.62
CA SER A 35 2.93 -9.52 -55.86
C SER A 35 2.91 -11.03 -55.52
N GLU A 36 1.72 -11.57 -55.27
CA GLU A 36 1.52 -13.00 -55.02
C GLU A 36 2.04 -13.85 -56.18
N GLY A 37 2.85 -14.85 -55.88
CA GLY A 37 3.51 -15.71 -56.88
C GLY A 37 4.89 -15.21 -57.37
N SER A 38 5.34 -14.03 -56.93
CA SER A 38 6.73 -13.57 -57.10
C SER A 38 7.72 -14.51 -56.41
N VAL A 39 8.91 -14.70 -57.00
CA VAL A 39 10.00 -15.47 -56.37
C VAL A 39 10.39 -14.83 -55.03
N VAL A 40 10.46 -13.50 -54.96
CA VAL A 40 10.81 -12.77 -53.74
C VAL A 40 9.75 -13.02 -52.68
N ARG A 41 8.47 -12.85 -53.02
CA ARG A 41 7.38 -13.07 -52.08
C ARG A 41 7.26 -14.52 -51.62
N THR A 42 7.41 -15.49 -52.51
CA THR A 42 7.36 -16.92 -52.14
C THR A 42 8.50 -17.30 -51.18
N LEU A 43 9.71 -16.76 -51.38
CA LEU A 43 10.82 -16.96 -50.43
C LEU A 43 10.51 -16.29 -49.09
N THR A 44 10.01 -15.04 -49.09
CA THR A 44 9.64 -14.33 -47.87
C THR A 44 8.52 -15.05 -47.10
N GLU A 45 7.50 -15.56 -47.79
CA GLU A 45 6.41 -16.36 -47.21
C GLU A 45 6.95 -17.67 -46.61
N ALA A 46 7.90 -18.35 -47.25
CA ALA A 46 8.54 -19.52 -46.67
C ALA A 46 9.26 -19.20 -45.35
N PHE A 47 10.00 -18.10 -45.28
CA PHE A 47 10.64 -17.64 -44.04
C PHE A 47 9.62 -17.18 -42.99
N ALA A 48 8.59 -16.43 -43.40
CA ALA A 48 7.54 -15.95 -42.51
C ALA A 48 6.79 -17.13 -41.86
N ARG A 49 6.59 -18.23 -42.60
CA ARG A 49 5.96 -19.44 -42.06
C ARG A 49 6.81 -20.07 -40.96
N GLU A 50 8.10 -20.27 -41.18
CA GLU A 50 8.99 -20.85 -40.17
C GLU A 50 9.13 -19.92 -38.94
N LEU A 51 9.20 -18.61 -39.16
CA LEU A 51 9.19 -17.63 -38.07
C LEU A 51 7.86 -17.65 -37.30
N ALA A 52 6.72 -17.77 -37.97
CA ALA A 52 5.42 -17.88 -37.31
C ALA A 52 5.34 -19.13 -36.42
N VAL A 53 5.88 -20.27 -36.87
CA VAL A 53 6.00 -21.48 -36.05
C VAL A 53 6.89 -21.23 -34.83
N CYS A 54 8.02 -20.54 -35.01
CA CYS A 54 8.90 -20.18 -33.90
C CYS A 54 8.21 -19.26 -32.87
N TYR A 55 7.48 -18.24 -33.32
CA TYR A 55 6.68 -17.36 -32.44
C TYR A 55 5.61 -18.13 -31.67
N GLN A 56 4.93 -19.10 -32.32
CA GLN A 56 3.97 -19.96 -31.64
C GLN A 56 4.62 -20.84 -30.58
N GLN A 57 5.81 -21.40 -30.86
CA GLN A 57 6.56 -22.19 -29.89
C GLN A 57 7.03 -21.33 -28.71
N LEU A 58 7.56 -20.13 -28.96
CA LEU A 58 7.95 -19.19 -27.90
C LEU A 58 6.76 -18.76 -27.03
N ARG A 59 5.59 -18.53 -27.64
CA ARG A 59 4.36 -18.24 -26.90
C ARG A 59 3.98 -19.39 -25.98
N LYS A 60 4.11 -20.64 -26.41
CA LYS A 60 3.88 -21.81 -25.54
C LYS A 60 4.89 -21.87 -24.40
N VAL A 61 6.18 -21.63 -24.67
CA VAL A 61 7.22 -21.59 -23.63
C VAL A 61 6.90 -20.51 -22.58
N TYR A 62 6.43 -19.35 -23.01
CA TYR A 62 5.99 -18.30 -22.10
C TYR A 62 4.80 -18.74 -21.24
N GLN A 63 3.77 -19.35 -21.86
CA GLN A 63 2.60 -19.88 -21.16
C GLN A 63 2.96 -21.01 -20.16
N TYR A 64 3.96 -21.82 -20.47
CA TYR A 64 4.46 -22.86 -19.57
C TYR A 64 5.15 -22.32 -18.31
N GLY A 65 5.46 -21.01 -18.25
CA GLY A 65 6.03 -20.37 -17.07
C GLY A 65 5.02 -20.02 -15.96
N PHE A 66 3.71 -20.08 -16.25
CA PHE A 66 2.67 -19.69 -15.29
C PHE A 66 1.82 -20.87 -14.88
N LEU A 67 1.51 -20.96 -13.58
CA LEU A 67 0.66 -22.02 -13.02
C LEU A 67 -0.71 -22.11 -13.73
N ASP A 68 -1.24 -20.96 -14.13
CA ASP A 68 -2.57 -20.84 -14.73
C ASP A 68 -2.64 -21.37 -16.16
N THR A 69 -1.52 -21.33 -16.90
CA THR A 69 -1.47 -21.67 -18.33
C THR A 69 -0.57 -22.85 -18.66
N ALA A 70 0.22 -23.35 -17.71
CA ALA A 70 1.05 -24.52 -17.91
C ALA A 70 0.21 -25.81 -17.98
N GLU A 71 0.62 -26.75 -18.83
CA GLU A 71 -0.05 -28.03 -19.08
C GLU A 71 0.96 -29.19 -19.06
N GLY A 72 0.50 -30.39 -18.71
CA GLY A 72 1.28 -31.62 -18.70
C GLY A 72 2.58 -31.53 -17.90
N VAL A 73 3.70 -31.90 -18.53
CA VAL A 73 5.03 -31.91 -17.88
C VAL A 73 5.48 -30.50 -17.47
N ALA A 74 5.07 -29.47 -18.19
CA ALA A 74 5.39 -28.09 -17.80
C ALA A 74 4.72 -27.74 -16.47
N LEU A 75 3.45 -28.12 -16.28
CA LEU A 75 2.73 -27.93 -15.02
C LEU A 75 3.40 -28.72 -13.89
N ASP A 76 3.81 -29.96 -14.15
CA ASP A 76 4.56 -30.80 -13.18
C ASP A 76 5.84 -30.08 -12.68
N ASN A 77 6.58 -29.42 -13.59
CA ASN A 77 7.78 -28.67 -13.22
C ASN A 77 7.47 -27.40 -12.43
N VAL A 78 6.39 -26.69 -12.77
CA VAL A 78 5.97 -25.47 -12.04
C VAL A 78 5.57 -25.83 -10.60
N VAL A 79 4.75 -26.87 -10.42
CA VAL A 79 4.33 -27.28 -9.06
C VAL A 79 5.47 -27.92 -8.26
N ALA A 80 6.49 -28.48 -8.92
CA ALA A 80 7.68 -28.99 -8.23
C ALA A 80 8.45 -27.88 -7.49
N LEU A 81 8.39 -26.63 -7.96
CA LEU A 81 8.94 -25.47 -7.23
C LEU A 81 8.24 -25.23 -5.89
N LEU A 82 6.97 -25.64 -5.78
CA LEU A 82 6.18 -25.61 -4.54
C LEU A 82 6.36 -26.87 -3.69
N GLY A 83 7.28 -27.77 -4.07
CA GLY A 83 7.49 -29.06 -3.40
C GLY A 83 6.37 -30.08 -3.66
N MET A 84 5.51 -29.84 -4.66
CA MET A 84 4.40 -30.72 -5.01
C MET A 84 4.76 -31.67 -6.16
N ASN A 85 4.16 -32.85 -6.15
CA ASN A 85 4.22 -33.81 -7.25
C ASN A 85 2.79 -34.24 -7.65
N ARG A 86 2.60 -34.57 -8.93
CA ARG A 86 1.34 -35.12 -9.45
C ARG A 86 1.04 -36.48 -8.85
N GLN A 87 -0.22 -36.71 -8.50
CA GLN A 87 -0.68 -38.03 -8.11
C GLN A 87 -0.89 -38.89 -9.35
N ARG A 88 -0.02 -39.89 -9.55
CA ARG A 88 -0.09 -40.83 -10.68
C ARG A 88 -1.22 -41.84 -10.46
N ALA A 89 -1.71 -42.42 -11.56
CA ALA A 89 -2.65 -43.52 -11.52
C ALA A 89 -2.14 -44.67 -10.64
N GLY A 90 -3.05 -45.28 -9.89
CA GLY A 90 -2.76 -46.46 -9.09
C GLY A 90 -2.61 -47.72 -9.95
N HIS A 91 -2.36 -48.84 -9.28
CA HIS A 91 -2.41 -50.15 -9.94
C HIS A 91 -3.86 -50.63 -10.09
N LEU A 92 -4.10 -51.47 -11.10
CA LEU A 92 -5.35 -52.19 -11.25
C LEU A 92 -5.38 -53.32 -10.23
N GLU A 93 -6.47 -53.42 -9.47
CA GLU A 93 -6.66 -54.49 -8.49
C GLU A 93 -7.94 -55.27 -8.78
N GLY A 94 -7.91 -56.57 -8.48
CA GLY A 94 -9.10 -57.41 -8.50
C GLY A 94 -8.81 -58.83 -8.07
N LEU A 95 -9.69 -59.73 -8.48
CA LEU A 95 -9.65 -61.14 -8.10
C LEU A 95 -9.47 -62.02 -9.33
N VAL A 96 -8.62 -63.02 -9.19
CA VAL A 96 -8.38 -64.04 -10.20
C VAL A 96 -8.56 -65.41 -9.56
N THR A 97 -9.22 -66.31 -10.28
CA THR A 97 -9.52 -67.65 -9.84
C THR A 97 -8.67 -68.64 -10.61
N PHE A 98 -7.85 -69.39 -9.89
CA PHE A 98 -7.06 -70.51 -10.39
C PHE A 98 -7.89 -71.78 -10.28
N ARG A 99 -7.97 -72.57 -11.36
CA ARG A 99 -8.84 -73.75 -11.44
C ARG A 99 -8.12 -74.95 -12.00
N ARG A 100 -8.58 -76.12 -11.59
CA ARG A 100 -8.19 -77.43 -12.13
C ARG A 100 -9.43 -78.30 -12.37
N PRO A 101 -9.41 -79.22 -13.34
CA PRO A 101 -10.57 -80.03 -13.71
C PRO A 101 -10.87 -81.14 -12.70
N GLN A 102 -9.86 -81.66 -11.99
CA GLN A 102 -10.01 -82.74 -11.02
C GLN A 102 -9.29 -82.41 -9.70
N PRO A 103 -9.82 -82.84 -8.54
CA PRO A 103 -9.12 -82.74 -7.26
C PRO A 103 -7.74 -83.43 -7.31
N ALA A 104 -6.75 -82.90 -6.60
CA ALA A 104 -5.41 -83.48 -6.56
C ALA A 104 -5.14 -84.21 -5.24
N ALA A 105 -4.10 -85.06 -5.23
CA ALA A 105 -3.70 -85.82 -4.05
C ALA A 105 -3.11 -84.95 -2.92
N ALA A 106 -2.68 -83.72 -3.23
CA ALA A 106 -2.06 -82.77 -2.29
C ALA A 106 -2.54 -81.34 -2.52
N ASP A 107 -2.31 -80.50 -1.52
CA ASP A 107 -2.53 -79.05 -1.58
C ASP A 107 -1.51 -78.42 -2.53
N ILE A 108 -1.97 -77.52 -3.41
CA ILE A 108 -1.11 -76.82 -4.37
C ILE A 108 -0.97 -75.36 -3.92
N PRO A 109 0.26 -74.91 -3.58
CA PRO A 109 0.48 -73.53 -3.23
C PRO A 109 0.44 -72.63 -4.47
N VAL A 110 -0.30 -71.54 -4.38
CA VAL A 110 -0.25 -70.40 -5.30
C VAL A 110 0.47 -69.27 -4.55
N PRO A 111 1.79 -69.11 -4.73
CA PRO A 111 2.53 -68.09 -4.03
C PRO A 111 2.13 -66.69 -4.50
N SER A 112 2.25 -65.71 -3.63
CA SER A 112 2.38 -64.31 -3.97
C SER A 112 3.55 -64.13 -4.94
N GLY A 113 3.43 -63.21 -5.90
CA GLY A 113 4.40 -63.09 -6.98
C GLY A 113 4.10 -63.92 -8.24
N THR A 114 3.02 -64.72 -8.25
CA THR A 114 2.61 -65.48 -9.44
C THR A 114 2.09 -64.51 -10.51
N LEU A 115 2.65 -64.62 -11.73
CA LEU A 115 2.29 -63.77 -12.85
C LEU A 115 1.08 -64.30 -13.60
N VAL A 116 0.16 -63.39 -13.92
CA VAL A 116 -1.06 -63.64 -14.70
C VAL A 116 -1.16 -62.60 -15.80
N SER A 117 -1.56 -63.00 -16.99
CA SER A 117 -1.60 -62.15 -18.18
C SER A 117 -2.80 -62.47 -19.05
N GLY A 118 -3.03 -61.66 -20.07
CA GLY A 118 -4.22 -61.72 -20.90
C GLY A 118 -4.08 -60.92 -22.18
N ARG A 119 -4.91 -61.21 -23.19
CA ARG A 119 -4.89 -60.45 -24.45
C ARG A 119 -5.46 -59.06 -24.21
N GLY A 120 -4.63 -58.03 -24.37
CA GLY A 120 -5.04 -56.64 -24.14
C GLY A 120 -5.16 -56.25 -22.66
N ALA A 121 -4.61 -57.05 -21.75
CA ALA A 121 -4.54 -56.75 -20.32
C ALA A 121 -3.06 -56.64 -19.86
N PRO A 122 -2.73 -55.71 -18.95
CA PRO A 122 -1.39 -55.63 -18.39
C PRO A 122 -1.07 -56.87 -17.54
N VAL A 123 0.22 -57.18 -17.41
CA VAL A 123 0.68 -58.29 -16.56
C VAL A 123 0.33 -57.98 -15.10
N CYS A 124 -0.37 -58.91 -14.46
CA CYS A 124 -0.79 -58.83 -13.08
C CYS A 124 -0.01 -59.85 -12.23
N VAL A 125 0.11 -59.56 -10.95
CA VAL A 125 0.82 -60.39 -9.98
C VAL A 125 -0.09 -60.67 -8.79
N THR A 126 -0.06 -61.90 -8.26
CA THR A 126 -0.77 -62.24 -7.02
C THR A 126 -0.15 -61.50 -5.82
N VAL A 127 -0.98 -60.87 -5.00
CA VAL A 127 -0.52 -60.07 -3.83
C VAL A 127 -0.52 -60.85 -2.52
N ALA A 128 -1.11 -62.04 -2.50
CA ALA A 128 -1.19 -62.89 -1.32
C ALA A 128 -0.96 -64.35 -1.70
N ASP A 129 -0.37 -65.10 -0.78
CA ASP A 129 -0.28 -66.55 -0.90
C ASP A 129 -1.68 -67.15 -0.76
N ALA A 130 -1.97 -68.16 -1.56
CA ALA A 130 -3.19 -68.94 -1.46
C ALA A 130 -2.89 -70.42 -1.66
N VAL A 131 -3.79 -71.27 -1.17
CA VAL A 131 -3.64 -72.72 -1.30
C VAL A 131 -4.87 -73.29 -1.99
N LEU A 132 -4.65 -73.96 -3.11
CA LEU A 132 -5.66 -74.78 -3.76
C LEU A 132 -5.72 -76.12 -3.04
N ALA A 133 -6.67 -76.24 -2.10
CA ALA A 133 -6.82 -77.41 -1.23
C ALA A 133 -7.01 -78.71 -2.03
N LYS A 134 -6.59 -79.86 -1.49
CA LYS A 134 -6.65 -81.19 -2.14
C LYS A 134 -8.04 -81.55 -2.68
N SER A 135 -9.11 -81.19 -1.97
CA SER A 135 -10.51 -81.44 -2.37
C SER A 135 -11.14 -80.29 -3.16
N GLY A 136 -10.49 -79.12 -3.18
CA GLY A 136 -10.96 -77.95 -3.93
C GLY A 136 -10.62 -78.05 -5.41
N GLN A 137 -11.46 -77.44 -6.25
CA GLN A 137 -11.20 -77.33 -7.70
C GLN A 137 -10.84 -75.90 -8.12
N GLU A 138 -11.04 -74.93 -7.24
CA GLU A 138 -10.75 -73.54 -7.50
C GLU A 138 -10.29 -72.79 -6.25
N VAL A 139 -9.47 -71.76 -6.45
CA VAL A 139 -9.03 -70.82 -5.41
C VAL A 139 -8.98 -69.41 -6.00
N THR A 140 -9.52 -68.44 -5.27
CA THR A 140 -9.57 -67.04 -5.70
C THR A 140 -8.54 -66.24 -4.93
N VAL A 141 -7.69 -65.50 -5.66
CA VAL A 141 -6.56 -64.74 -5.12
C VAL A 141 -6.63 -63.31 -5.60
N ARG A 142 -6.25 -62.36 -4.75
CA ARG A 142 -6.11 -60.96 -5.14
C ARG A 142 -4.91 -60.79 -6.06
N VAL A 143 -5.10 -60.02 -7.12
CA VAL A 143 -4.05 -59.64 -8.05
C VAL A 143 -3.94 -58.12 -8.17
N ARG A 144 -2.75 -57.65 -8.52
CA ARG A 144 -2.43 -56.26 -8.80
C ARG A 144 -1.63 -56.17 -10.10
N SER A 145 -1.87 -55.17 -10.94
CA SER A 145 -1.02 -54.95 -12.13
C SER A 145 0.43 -54.62 -11.74
N LEU A 146 1.41 -55.09 -12.51
CA LEU A 146 2.83 -54.76 -12.29
C LEU A 146 3.11 -53.28 -12.58
N GLU A 147 2.56 -52.80 -13.69
CA GLU A 147 2.61 -51.39 -14.08
C GLU A 147 1.27 -50.73 -13.74
N PRO A 148 1.25 -49.42 -13.43
CA PRO A 148 0.02 -48.65 -13.31
C PRO A 148 -0.83 -48.82 -14.57
N GLY A 149 -2.13 -49.03 -14.41
CA GLY A 149 -3.03 -49.26 -15.54
C GLY A 149 -3.83 -48.00 -15.86
N GLU A 150 -4.12 -47.76 -17.13
CA GLU A 150 -4.98 -46.65 -17.53
C GLU A 150 -6.47 -47.04 -17.61
N LYS A 151 -6.75 -48.31 -17.96
CA LYS A 151 -8.11 -48.80 -18.24
C LYS A 151 -8.42 -50.06 -17.46
N ALA A 152 -9.68 -50.17 -17.02
CA ALA A 152 -10.18 -51.37 -16.35
C ALA A 152 -10.04 -52.61 -17.23
N VAL A 153 -9.60 -53.71 -16.64
CA VAL A 153 -9.47 -55.00 -17.34
C VAL A 153 -10.78 -55.74 -17.22
N LYS A 154 -11.39 -56.09 -18.35
CA LYS A 154 -12.70 -56.76 -18.37
C LYS A 154 -12.65 -58.19 -17.83
N ALA A 155 -13.77 -58.66 -17.28
CA ALA A 155 -13.97 -60.05 -16.90
C ALA A 155 -13.55 -61.00 -18.05
N GLY A 156 -12.79 -62.04 -17.70
CA GLY A 156 -12.27 -63.05 -18.63
C GLY A 156 -11.04 -62.64 -19.45
N ALA A 157 -10.57 -61.40 -19.34
CA ALA A 157 -9.39 -60.95 -20.08
C ALA A 157 -8.08 -61.56 -19.55
N LEU A 158 -7.95 -61.79 -18.24
CA LEU A 158 -6.79 -62.46 -17.63
C LEU A 158 -7.00 -63.97 -17.66
N ASN A 159 -6.39 -64.64 -18.63
CA ASN A 159 -6.60 -66.07 -18.88
C ASN A 159 -5.32 -66.88 -19.12
N LEU A 160 -4.15 -66.27 -19.04
CA LEU A 160 -2.86 -66.90 -19.32
C LEU A 160 -1.93 -66.80 -18.12
N MET A 161 -1.30 -67.91 -17.74
CA MET A 161 -0.19 -67.95 -16.79
C MET A 161 1.13 -68.04 -17.58
N PRO A 162 1.94 -66.96 -17.67
CA PRO A 162 3.25 -67.04 -18.34
C PRO A 162 4.19 -68.07 -17.72
N ARG A 163 4.06 -68.31 -16.41
CA ARG A 163 4.75 -69.36 -15.66
C ARG A 163 3.70 -70.27 -15.01
N PRO A 164 3.30 -71.37 -15.68
CA PRO A 164 2.28 -72.27 -15.16
C PRO A 164 2.69 -72.89 -13.81
N ILE A 165 1.73 -73.01 -12.90
CA ILE A 165 1.88 -73.75 -11.64
C ILE A 165 1.45 -75.19 -11.91
N TRP A 166 2.28 -76.16 -11.53
CA TRP A 166 1.96 -77.58 -11.70
C TRP A 166 0.66 -77.94 -10.96
N GLY A 167 -0.28 -78.56 -11.69
CA GLY A 167 -1.59 -78.96 -11.17
C GLY A 167 -2.65 -77.86 -11.14
N VAL A 168 -2.37 -76.71 -11.77
CA VAL A 168 -3.35 -75.66 -12.08
C VAL A 168 -3.46 -75.53 -13.60
N ASP A 169 -4.67 -75.70 -14.13
CA ASP A 169 -4.88 -75.76 -15.59
C ASP A 169 -5.28 -74.42 -16.18
N THR A 170 -6.13 -73.68 -15.47
CA THR A 170 -6.70 -72.43 -15.98
C THR A 170 -6.68 -71.35 -14.92
N VAL A 171 -6.60 -70.12 -15.40
CA VAL A 171 -6.69 -68.91 -14.59
C VAL A 171 -7.72 -68.01 -15.24
N LEU A 172 -8.59 -67.36 -14.46
CA LEU A 172 -9.62 -66.48 -15.00
C LEU A 172 -9.98 -65.38 -13.99
N ASN A 173 -10.16 -64.14 -14.44
CA ASN A 173 -10.84 -63.12 -13.65
C ASN A 173 -12.36 -63.16 -13.92
N HIS A 174 -13.18 -63.39 -12.89
CA HIS A 174 -14.65 -63.41 -13.02
C HIS A 174 -15.27 -62.01 -13.03
N ALA A 175 -14.55 -61.00 -12.55
CA ALA A 175 -14.98 -59.60 -12.50
C ALA A 175 -13.94 -58.69 -13.13
N ASP A 176 -14.34 -57.46 -13.43
CA ASP A 176 -13.44 -56.43 -13.92
C ASP A 176 -12.39 -56.09 -12.85
N LEU A 177 -11.14 -55.88 -13.26
CA LEU A 177 -10.13 -55.26 -12.38
C LEU A 177 -10.27 -53.75 -12.53
N LEU A 178 -10.45 -53.07 -11.40
CA LEU A 178 -10.72 -51.64 -11.34
C LEU A 178 -9.49 -50.89 -10.86
N LEU A 179 -9.39 -49.64 -11.29
CA LEU A 179 -8.39 -48.71 -10.81
C LEU A 179 -8.83 -48.18 -9.45
N ARG A 180 -7.95 -48.20 -8.45
CA ARG A 180 -8.26 -47.61 -7.14
C ARG A 180 -8.13 -46.09 -7.10
N GLN A 181 -7.27 -45.54 -7.94
CA GLN A 181 -6.97 -44.11 -8.01
C GLN A 181 -6.68 -43.72 -9.45
N SER A 182 -7.45 -42.80 -10.01
CA SER A 182 -7.17 -42.17 -11.31
C SER A 182 -5.96 -41.26 -11.23
N GLU A 183 -5.32 -41.05 -12.38
CA GLU A 183 -4.31 -39.99 -12.49
C GLU A 183 -4.96 -38.63 -12.29
N GLU A 184 -4.30 -37.78 -11.51
CA GLU A 184 -4.69 -36.40 -11.28
C GLU A 184 -4.58 -35.60 -12.58
N THR A 185 -5.68 -34.95 -12.96
CA THR A 185 -5.74 -34.08 -14.14
C THR A 185 -4.97 -32.77 -13.92
N ASP A 186 -4.66 -32.06 -15.00
CA ASP A 186 -3.98 -30.76 -14.91
C ASP A 186 -4.79 -29.74 -14.09
N ASP A 187 -6.12 -29.75 -14.23
CA ASP A 187 -7.01 -28.84 -13.50
C ASP A 187 -7.04 -29.16 -12.00
N GLU A 188 -7.12 -30.44 -11.64
CA GLU A 188 -7.05 -30.88 -10.23
C GLU A 188 -5.71 -30.54 -9.58
N LEU A 189 -4.60 -30.78 -10.30
CA LEU A 189 -3.26 -30.44 -9.83
C LEU A 189 -3.10 -28.94 -9.62
N ARG A 190 -3.63 -28.13 -10.54
CA ARG A 190 -3.61 -26.67 -10.46
C ARG A 190 -4.41 -26.17 -9.26
N GLU A 191 -5.62 -26.67 -9.06
CA GLU A 191 -6.45 -26.32 -7.90
C GLU A 191 -5.78 -26.69 -6.58
N ARG A 192 -5.16 -27.87 -6.50
CA ARG A 192 -4.39 -28.28 -5.32
C ARG A 192 -3.20 -27.35 -5.06
N ALA A 193 -2.50 -26.92 -6.11
CA ALA A 193 -1.39 -25.98 -6.00
C ALA A 193 -1.84 -24.59 -5.55
N ARG A 194 -2.98 -24.09 -6.06
CA ARG A 194 -3.59 -22.83 -5.60
C ARG A 194 -3.95 -22.90 -4.12
N ARG A 195 -4.58 -23.99 -3.67
CA ARG A 195 -4.92 -24.18 -2.26
C ARG A 195 -3.69 -24.18 -1.37
N LEU A 196 -2.61 -24.85 -1.75
CA LEU A 196 -1.37 -24.83 -0.96
C LEU A 196 -0.81 -23.40 -0.80
N LEU A 197 -0.83 -22.60 -1.87
CA LEU A 197 -0.41 -21.19 -1.84
C LEU A 197 -1.31 -20.33 -0.95
N GLN A 198 -2.61 -20.63 -0.91
CA GLN A 198 -3.56 -19.95 -0.02
C GLN A 198 -3.39 -20.39 1.44
N GLU A 199 -3.20 -21.69 1.69
CA GLU A 199 -3.04 -22.28 3.02
C GLU A 199 -1.75 -21.84 3.71
N THR A 200 -0.65 -21.68 2.95
CA THR A 200 0.61 -21.11 3.48
C THR A 200 0.49 -19.64 3.89
N MET A 201 -0.63 -19.00 3.54
CA MET A 201 -0.94 -17.61 3.84
C MET A 201 -2.10 -17.48 4.84
N LEU A 202 -2.42 -18.47 5.69
CA LEU A 202 -3.44 -18.33 6.74
C LEU A 202 -2.82 -18.09 8.12
N GLY A 203 -3.50 -17.34 8.98
CA GLY A 203 -3.10 -17.10 10.38
C GLY A 203 -1.91 -16.16 10.62
N THR A 204 -1.28 -15.63 9.57
CA THR A 204 -0.25 -14.59 9.71
C THR A 204 -0.90 -13.20 9.81
N PRO A 205 -0.25 -12.20 10.42
CA PRO A 205 -0.77 -10.83 10.41
C PRO A 205 -1.05 -10.31 8.99
N ALA A 206 -0.15 -10.59 8.03
CA ALA A 206 -0.31 -10.21 6.64
C ALA A 206 -1.53 -10.87 5.96
N ALA A 207 -1.82 -12.12 6.31
CA ALA A 207 -3.01 -12.84 5.84
C ALA A 207 -4.31 -12.14 6.26
N ILE A 208 -4.38 -11.80 7.54
CA ILE A 208 -5.53 -11.17 8.16
C ILE A 208 -5.72 -9.78 7.57
N GLU A 209 -4.64 -9.01 7.40
CA GLU A 209 -4.68 -7.72 6.71
C GLU A 209 -5.21 -7.85 5.28
N GLN A 210 -4.70 -8.82 4.52
CA GLN A 210 -5.10 -9.02 3.13
C GLN A 210 -6.57 -9.46 2.99
N ALA A 211 -7.04 -10.33 3.89
CA ALA A 211 -8.41 -10.81 3.89
C ALA A 211 -9.41 -9.67 4.16
N VAL A 212 -9.07 -8.78 5.10
CA VAL A 212 -9.87 -7.58 5.38
C VAL A 212 -9.79 -6.57 4.23
N ARG A 213 -8.63 -6.39 3.60
CA ARG A 213 -8.46 -5.54 2.42
C ARG A 213 -9.31 -5.99 1.24
N ALA A 214 -9.56 -7.29 1.10
CA ALA A 214 -10.44 -7.84 0.05
C ALA A 214 -11.90 -7.39 0.18
N LEU A 215 -12.34 -6.95 1.37
CA LEU A 215 -13.66 -6.36 1.59
C LEU A 215 -13.74 -4.88 1.18
N GLY A 216 -12.65 -4.31 0.66
CA GLY A 216 -12.57 -2.90 0.27
C GLY A 216 -12.08 -1.96 1.37
N ILE A 217 -11.63 -2.50 2.52
CA ILE A 217 -11.07 -1.71 3.63
C ILE A 217 -9.59 -1.44 3.38
N ALA A 218 -9.21 -0.17 3.21
CA ALA A 218 -7.85 0.20 2.83
C ALA A 218 -6.89 0.21 4.03
N GLU A 219 -7.32 0.67 5.19
CA GLU A 219 -6.49 0.77 6.39
C GLU A 219 -6.80 -0.37 7.36
N VAL A 220 -5.88 -1.31 7.52
CA VAL A 220 -5.99 -2.42 8.47
C VAL A 220 -4.68 -2.54 9.23
N LYS A 221 -4.76 -2.63 10.56
CA LYS A 221 -3.61 -2.87 11.42
C LYS A 221 -3.86 -4.09 12.31
N VAL A 222 -3.01 -5.09 12.20
CA VAL A 222 -3.04 -6.27 13.06
C VAL A 222 -1.97 -6.16 14.14
N ARG A 223 -2.36 -6.34 15.40
CA ARG A 223 -1.44 -6.30 16.55
C ARG A 223 -1.56 -7.56 17.38
N GLU A 224 -0.41 -8.10 17.75
CA GLU A 224 -0.30 -9.18 18.72
C GLU A 224 0.01 -8.60 20.10
N ASP A 225 -0.74 -9.01 21.13
CA ASP A 225 -0.41 -8.65 22.51
C ASP A 225 0.66 -9.61 23.04
N THR A 226 1.92 -9.17 23.07
CA THR A 226 3.06 -9.98 23.56
C THR A 226 2.92 -10.37 25.03
N ARG A 227 2.06 -9.71 25.80
CA ARG A 227 1.80 -10.03 27.22
C ARG A 227 0.70 -11.07 27.38
N LYS A 228 -0.13 -11.28 26.36
CA LYS A 228 -1.24 -12.24 26.34
C LYS A 228 -1.17 -13.08 25.06
N PRO A 229 -0.34 -14.14 25.06
CA PRO A 229 -0.21 -15.04 23.91
C PRO A 229 -1.56 -15.58 23.48
N GLY A 230 -1.79 -15.66 22.16
CA GLY A 230 -3.04 -16.14 21.60
C GLY A 230 -4.16 -15.10 21.54
N LYS A 231 -3.89 -13.81 21.82
CA LYS A 231 -4.83 -12.73 21.53
C LYS A 231 -4.25 -11.77 20.48
N ILE A 232 -5.00 -11.57 19.41
CA ILE A 232 -4.72 -10.56 18.41
C ILE A 232 -5.83 -9.53 18.35
N GLU A 233 -5.46 -8.31 18.00
CA GLU A 233 -6.37 -7.20 17.84
C GLU A 233 -6.23 -6.63 16.43
N VAL A 234 -7.35 -6.54 15.72
CA VAL A 234 -7.43 -6.02 14.37
C VAL A 234 -8.15 -4.69 14.43
N VAL A 235 -7.45 -3.62 14.07
CA VAL A 235 -8.01 -2.27 14.01
C VAL A 235 -8.31 -1.95 12.56
N LEU A 236 -9.57 -1.61 12.28
CA LEU A 236 -10.01 -1.14 10.98
C LEU A 236 -9.97 0.39 10.97
N GLY A 237 -9.14 0.96 10.09
CA GLY A 237 -8.77 2.38 10.11
C GLY A 237 -9.57 3.28 9.16
N ASP A 238 -10.45 2.72 8.33
CA ASP A 238 -11.27 3.50 7.38
C ASP A 238 -12.32 4.35 8.12
N LYS A 239 -12.67 5.49 7.52
CA LYS A 239 -13.51 6.49 8.17
C LYS A 239 -14.94 6.00 8.37
N ASP A 240 -15.51 5.28 7.39
CA ASP A 240 -16.95 4.95 7.34
C ASP A 240 -17.20 3.45 7.34
N ILE A 241 -16.81 2.79 8.43
CA ILE A 241 -17.11 1.38 8.66
C ILE A 241 -18.45 1.30 9.39
N ASP A 242 -19.49 0.91 8.66
CA ASP A 242 -20.79 0.59 9.24
C ASP A 242 -20.75 -0.74 10.01
N ASP A 243 -21.80 -0.99 10.78
CA ASP A 243 -21.86 -2.17 11.64
C ASP A 243 -21.97 -3.47 10.80
N ASP A 244 -22.53 -3.41 9.59
CA ASP A 244 -22.65 -4.54 8.66
C ASP A 244 -21.27 -4.96 8.10
N LEU A 245 -20.47 -3.99 7.64
CA LEU A 245 -19.10 -4.23 7.15
C LEU A 245 -18.18 -4.69 8.28
N LEU A 246 -18.37 -4.16 9.50
CA LEU A 246 -17.65 -4.62 10.69
C LEU A 246 -17.93 -6.10 10.97
N GLU A 247 -19.18 -6.54 10.85
CA GLU A 247 -19.56 -7.95 11.07
C GLU A 247 -19.06 -8.85 9.94
N GLN A 248 -19.08 -8.39 8.68
CA GLN A 248 -18.46 -9.09 7.56
C GLN A 248 -16.94 -9.27 7.77
N ALA A 249 -16.25 -8.21 8.21
CA ALA A 249 -14.83 -8.28 8.53
C ALA A 249 -14.54 -9.30 9.63
N ARG A 250 -15.37 -9.36 10.69
CA ARG A 250 -15.26 -10.39 11.73
C ARG A 250 -15.38 -11.80 11.18
N SER A 251 -16.35 -12.05 10.31
CA SER A 251 -16.55 -13.37 9.67
C SER A 251 -15.34 -13.78 8.83
N VAL A 252 -14.83 -12.88 8.00
CA VAL A 252 -13.65 -13.16 7.15
C VAL A 252 -12.39 -13.43 7.97
N ILE A 253 -12.19 -12.64 9.03
CA ILE A 253 -11.04 -12.84 9.94
C ILE A 253 -11.17 -14.19 10.68
N GLU A 254 -12.39 -14.59 11.05
CA GLU A 254 -12.66 -15.88 11.70
C GLU A 254 -12.35 -17.07 10.79
N GLU A 255 -12.54 -16.95 9.48
CA GLU A 255 -12.17 -17.98 8.50
C GLU A 255 -10.64 -18.08 8.30
N VAL A 256 -9.93 -16.95 8.40
CA VAL A 256 -8.48 -16.87 8.14
C VAL A 256 -7.63 -17.15 9.38
N ARG A 257 -8.17 -16.97 10.59
CA ARG A 257 -7.43 -17.19 11.83
C ARG A 257 -7.11 -18.67 12.06
N THR A 258 -5.98 -18.93 12.72
CA THR A 258 -5.66 -20.28 13.19
C THR A 258 -6.44 -20.63 14.46
N ALA A 259 -6.70 -21.93 14.66
CA ALA A 259 -7.29 -22.44 15.89
C ALA A 259 -6.45 -22.03 17.12
N GLY A 260 -7.12 -21.65 18.21
CA GLY A 260 -6.47 -21.24 19.47
C GLY A 260 -6.12 -19.75 19.57
N ILE A 261 -6.33 -18.95 18.52
CA ILE A 261 -6.15 -17.50 18.54
C ILE A 261 -7.51 -16.81 18.74
N LEU A 262 -7.61 -15.94 19.75
CA LEU A 262 -8.73 -15.05 19.98
C LEU A 262 -8.51 -13.73 19.24
N VAL A 263 -9.41 -13.37 18.33
CA VAL A 263 -9.33 -12.14 17.55
C VAL A 263 -10.34 -11.12 18.07
N SER A 264 -9.88 -9.89 18.30
CA SER A 264 -10.72 -8.75 18.64
C SER A 264 -10.72 -7.76 17.48
N VAL A 265 -11.86 -7.54 16.84
CA VAL A 265 -11.98 -6.59 15.72
C VAL A 265 -12.63 -5.31 16.23
N VAL A 266 -11.93 -4.19 16.10
CA VAL A 266 -12.38 -2.87 16.54
C VAL A 266 -12.24 -1.85 15.41
N ARG A 267 -13.18 -0.89 15.34
CA ARG A 267 -13.04 0.28 14.46
C ARG A 267 -12.19 1.35 15.13
N SER A 268 -11.45 2.10 14.32
CA SER A 268 -10.68 3.24 14.81
C SER A 268 -11.62 4.32 15.35
N GLN A 269 -11.32 4.82 16.56
CA GLN A 269 -12.01 5.96 17.14
C GLN A 269 -11.60 7.24 16.42
N ARG A 270 -12.56 8.15 16.20
CA ARG A 270 -12.32 9.43 15.53
C ARG A 270 -11.81 10.47 16.52
N VAL A 271 -10.65 11.06 16.23
CA VAL A 271 -10.07 12.19 16.97
C VAL A 271 -10.18 13.43 16.08
N VAL A 272 -11.15 14.29 16.38
CA VAL A 272 -11.39 15.52 15.61
C VAL A 272 -10.39 16.57 16.05
N VAL A 273 -9.58 17.07 15.12
CA VAL A 273 -8.57 18.08 15.41
C VAL A 273 -9.11 19.47 15.08
N GLU A 274 -9.22 20.33 16.09
CA GLU A 274 -9.52 21.74 15.92
C GLU A 274 -8.23 22.51 15.59
N VAL A 275 -8.26 23.23 14.47
CA VAL A 275 -7.19 24.13 14.05
C VAL A 275 -7.69 25.56 14.14
N ALA A 276 -6.98 26.40 14.88
CA ALA A 276 -7.23 27.83 14.95
C ALA A 276 -5.92 28.61 14.90
N GLY A 277 -5.95 29.82 14.36
CA GLY A 277 -4.78 30.66 14.26
C GLY A 277 -5.06 31.99 13.58
N THR A 278 -4.16 32.95 13.79
CA THR A 278 -4.21 34.25 13.15
C THR A 278 -3.13 34.32 12.08
N LEU A 279 -3.51 34.56 10.83
CA LEU A 279 -2.62 34.68 9.68
C LEU A 279 -2.44 36.16 9.34
N VAL A 280 -1.21 36.65 9.41
CA VAL A 280 -0.86 38.01 8.99
C VAL A 280 -0.55 37.99 7.50
N LEU A 281 -1.30 38.76 6.73
CA LEU A 281 -1.15 38.88 5.28
C LEU A 281 -0.05 39.89 4.93
N ASN A 282 0.54 39.76 3.74
CA ASN A 282 1.53 40.70 3.23
C ASN A 282 0.91 42.05 2.79
N GLU A 283 -0.35 42.03 2.34
CA GLU A 283 -1.12 43.20 1.90
C GLU A 283 -2.58 43.08 2.39
N ASP A 284 -3.31 44.21 2.39
CA ASP A 284 -4.75 44.18 2.65
C ASP A 284 -5.51 43.79 1.38
N PHE A 285 -5.77 42.49 1.24
CA PHE A 285 -6.49 41.96 0.10
C PHE A 285 -8.01 42.17 0.20
N PRO A 286 -8.71 42.26 -0.95
CA PRO A 286 -10.16 42.19 -0.98
C PRO A 286 -10.71 40.92 -0.33
N GLU A 287 -11.91 41.00 0.24
CA GLU A 287 -12.55 39.87 0.94
C GLU A 287 -12.68 38.62 0.07
N GLN A 288 -12.92 38.75 -1.24
CA GLN A 288 -12.97 37.60 -2.16
C GLN A 288 -11.65 36.83 -2.20
N ARG A 289 -10.52 37.53 -2.14
CA ARG A 289 -9.19 36.91 -2.17
C ARG A 289 -8.83 36.30 -0.82
N LYS A 290 -9.21 36.95 0.29
CA LYS A 290 -9.11 36.37 1.65
C LYS A 290 -9.89 35.04 1.74
N GLN A 291 -11.10 34.99 1.15
CA GLN A 291 -11.90 33.76 1.07
C GLN A 291 -11.22 32.67 0.23
N ALA A 292 -10.62 33.03 -0.91
CA ALA A 292 -9.89 32.08 -1.76
C ALA A 292 -8.69 31.44 -1.03
N VAL A 293 -7.92 32.25 -0.29
CA VAL A 293 -6.81 31.76 0.54
C VAL A 293 -7.29 30.82 1.63
N SER A 294 -8.38 31.18 2.34
CA SER A 294 -8.97 30.32 3.38
C SER A 294 -9.44 28.97 2.82
N GLU A 295 -10.05 28.96 1.64
CA GLU A 295 -10.50 27.74 0.96
C GLU A 295 -9.32 26.89 0.46
N GLN A 296 -8.25 27.52 -0.02
CA GLN A 296 -7.02 26.81 -0.40
C GLN A 296 -6.39 26.11 0.81
N ILE A 297 -6.25 26.82 1.94
CA ILE A 297 -5.74 26.25 3.20
C ILE A 297 -6.64 25.10 3.67
N ARG A 298 -7.96 25.30 3.62
CA ARG A 298 -8.94 24.26 4.00
C ARG A 298 -8.72 22.98 3.20
N ARG A 299 -8.59 23.07 1.88
CA ARG A 299 -8.36 21.91 1.00
C ARG A 299 -7.02 21.24 1.28
N ALA A 300 -5.97 22.02 1.49
CA ALA A 300 -4.64 21.50 1.79
C ALA A 300 -4.62 20.76 3.15
N LEU A 301 -5.27 21.32 4.17
CA LEU A 301 -5.44 20.64 5.46
C LEU A 301 -6.28 19.37 5.31
N GLN A 302 -7.41 19.42 4.60
CA GLN A 302 -8.24 18.24 4.36
C GLN A 302 -7.44 17.12 3.68
N SER A 303 -6.71 17.44 2.62
CA SER A 303 -5.84 16.47 1.93
C SER A 303 -4.76 15.89 2.85
N TYR A 304 -4.21 16.70 3.77
CA TYR A 304 -3.23 16.21 4.74
C TYR A 304 -3.87 15.22 5.71
N PHE A 305 -5.01 15.54 6.32
CA PHE A 305 -5.71 14.64 7.25
C PHE A 305 -6.27 13.38 6.55
N ASP A 306 -6.65 13.48 5.27
CA ASP A 306 -7.07 12.33 4.47
C ASP A 306 -5.90 11.37 4.19
N SER A 307 -4.68 11.91 4.06
CA SER A 307 -3.47 11.10 3.88
C SER A 307 -2.98 10.39 5.15
N LEU A 308 -3.47 10.78 6.34
CA LEU A 308 -3.06 10.17 7.60
C LEU A 308 -3.81 8.86 7.83
N GLY A 309 -3.04 7.80 8.08
CA GLY A 309 -3.57 6.50 8.51
C GLY A 309 -3.97 6.48 10.00
N SER A 310 -4.58 5.37 10.44
CA SER A 310 -4.88 5.16 11.88
C SER A 310 -3.57 5.12 12.70
N GLY A 311 -3.52 5.76 13.87
CA GLY A 311 -2.32 5.81 14.73
C GLY A 311 -1.14 6.61 14.19
N GLU A 312 -1.32 7.38 13.11
CA GLU A 312 -0.30 8.31 12.63
C GLU A 312 -0.36 9.64 13.38
N ARG A 313 0.81 10.12 13.81
CA ARG A 313 0.94 11.39 14.52
C ARG A 313 0.65 12.59 13.63
N VAL A 314 -0.10 13.54 14.17
CA VAL A 314 -0.33 14.84 13.52
C VAL A 314 0.83 15.76 13.90
N ARG A 315 1.60 16.19 12.89
CA ARG A 315 2.80 17.01 13.13
C ARG A 315 2.45 18.48 13.06
N TRP A 316 2.77 19.23 14.10
CA TRP A 316 2.55 20.68 14.12
C TRP A 316 3.33 21.37 13.01
N SER A 317 4.58 20.97 12.76
CA SER A 317 5.40 21.55 11.69
C SER A 317 4.81 21.39 10.29
N LYS A 318 4.06 20.31 10.04
CA LYS A 318 3.34 20.12 8.76
C LYS A 318 2.12 21.03 8.69
N ILE A 319 1.36 21.13 9.77
CA ILE A 319 0.20 22.03 9.83
C ILE A 319 0.64 23.48 9.67
N SER A 320 1.66 23.92 10.39
CA SER A 320 2.18 25.29 10.28
C SER A 320 2.69 25.58 8.87
N ALA A 321 3.40 24.64 8.24
CA ALA A 321 3.82 24.78 6.85
C ALA A 321 2.64 24.92 5.88
N ILE A 322 1.57 24.14 6.05
CA ILE A 322 0.35 24.26 5.24
C ILE A 322 -0.31 25.64 5.43
N LEU A 323 -0.35 26.13 6.67
CA LEU A 323 -0.91 27.45 6.99
C LEU A 323 -0.10 28.60 6.38
N THR A 324 1.22 28.45 6.24
CA THR A 324 2.13 29.44 5.63
C THR A 324 2.48 29.15 4.18
N THR A 325 1.83 28.16 3.55
CA THR A 325 2.09 27.81 2.14
C THR A 325 1.64 28.91 1.16
N PRO A 326 0.51 29.61 1.37
CA PRO A 326 0.11 30.68 0.47
C PRO A 326 1.09 31.86 0.54
N ASP A 327 1.53 32.36 -0.62
CA ASP A 327 2.45 33.50 -0.74
C ASP A 327 1.90 34.79 -0.09
N GLU A 328 0.58 34.86 0.09
CA GLU A 328 -0.10 35.94 0.78
C GLU A 328 0.18 35.99 2.29
N VAL A 329 0.60 34.89 2.92
CA VAL A 329 0.80 34.80 4.38
C VAL A 329 2.24 35.10 4.75
N THR A 330 2.46 36.12 5.59
CA THR A 330 3.79 36.51 6.09
C THR A 330 4.11 35.86 7.43
N GLU A 331 3.15 35.82 8.35
CA GLU A 331 3.37 35.36 9.73
C GLU A 331 2.16 34.57 10.24
N LEU A 332 2.42 33.45 10.92
CA LEU A 332 1.41 32.71 11.68
C LEU A 332 1.53 33.07 13.16
N ARG A 333 0.46 33.60 13.74
CA ARG A 333 0.35 33.92 15.17
C ARG A 333 -0.61 32.99 15.90
N PRO A 334 -0.40 32.75 17.21
CA PRO A 334 -1.39 32.11 18.04
C PRO A 334 -2.72 32.87 17.98
N SER A 335 -3.84 32.14 18.12
CA SER A 335 -5.16 32.77 18.22
C SER A 335 -5.20 33.72 19.42
N ALA A 336 -6.02 34.77 19.32
CA ALA A 336 -6.22 35.78 20.38
C ALA A 336 -6.65 35.16 21.73
N ASP A 337 -7.20 33.95 21.71
CA ASP A 337 -7.59 33.18 22.90
C ASP A 337 -6.38 32.60 23.69
N GLY A 338 -5.13 32.84 23.24
CA GLY A 338 -3.90 32.38 23.89
C GLY A 338 -3.64 30.88 23.77
N GLY A 339 -4.44 30.18 22.97
CA GLY A 339 -4.34 28.73 22.78
C GLY A 339 -3.20 28.30 21.84
N VAL A 340 -2.50 27.22 22.23
CA VAL A 340 -1.71 26.41 21.30
C VAL A 340 -2.69 25.57 20.48
N TYR A 341 -2.59 25.65 19.16
CA TYR A 341 -3.32 24.83 18.20
C TYR A 341 -2.29 24.03 17.42
N PRO A 342 -2.54 22.75 17.12
CA PRO A 342 -3.84 22.10 16.99
C PRO A 342 -4.33 21.43 18.29
N ARG A 343 -5.65 21.25 18.46
CA ARG A 343 -6.25 20.61 19.65
C ARG A 343 -7.07 19.37 19.29
N PRO A 344 -6.81 18.20 19.91
CA PRO A 344 -7.58 16.99 19.67
C PRO A 344 -8.84 16.92 20.53
N PHE A 345 -9.95 16.54 19.91
CA PHE A 345 -11.24 16.27 20.55
C PHE A 345 -11.68 14.84 20.25
N VAL A 346 -12.25 14.19 21.25
CA VAL A 346 -12.80 12.83 21.11
C VAL A 346 -14.25 12.84 21.57
N ASP A 347 -15.10 12.13 20.82
CA ASP A 347 -16.49 11.94 21.22
C ASP A 347 -16.58 10.85 22.30
N GLN A 348 -17.14 11.23 23.45
CA GLN A 348 -17.50 10.33 24.54
C GLN A 348 -18.99 10.53 24.83
N ASP A 349 -19.80 9.52 24.51
CA ASP A 349 -21.25 9.50 24.74
C ASP A 349 -22.01 10.72 24.18
N GLY A 350 -21.61 11.21 23.00
CA GLY A 350 -22.22 12.35 22.31
C GLY A 350 -21.71 13.71 22.77
N GLN A 351 -20.67 13.76 23.60
CA GLN A 351 -19.98 14.98 24.00
C GLN A 351 -18.52 14.98 23.54
N TRP A 352 -18.15 16.03 22.79
CA TRP A 352 -16.77 16.25 22.34
C TRP A 352 -15.91 16.86 23.46
N GLN A 353 -15.04 16.04 24.05
CA GLN A 353 -14.14 16.46 25.11
C GLN A 353 -12.75 16.78 24.56
N ASP A 354 -12.11 17.81 25.13
CA ASP A 354 -10.74 18.21 24.79
C ASP A 354 -9.75 17.22 25.42
N MET A 355 -9.02 16.50 24.57
CA MET A 355 -8.05 15.47 24.97
C MET A 355 -6.60 15.98 24.87
N SER A 356 -6.38 17.29 24.77
CA SER A 356 -5.05 17.90 24.64
C SER A 356 -4.08 17.45 25.73
N ALA A 357 -4.54 17.24 26.97
CA ALA A 357 -3.71 16.82 28.10
C ALA A 357 -3.05 15.43 27.90
N ASN A 358 -3.69 14.54 27.13
CA ASN A 358 -3.23 13.18 26.91
C ASN A 358 -2.52 13.00 25.55
N HIS A 359 -2.89 13.81 24.56
CA HIS A 359 -2.42 13.66 23.17
C HIS A 359 -1.41 14.72 22.75
N THR A 360 -1.39 15.91 23.37
CA THR A 360 -0.48 16.98 22.93
C THR A 360 0.90 16.80 23.53
N LEU A 361 1.91 16.69 22.67
CA LEU A 361 3.30 16.59 23.06
C LEU A 361 3.92 17.98 23.31
N ARG A 362 5.06 18.02 24.00
CA ARG A 362 5.76 19.28 24.33
C ARG A 362 6.18 20.09 23.10
N ASN A 363 6.32 19.45 21.94
CA ASN A 363 6.69 20.09 20.68
C ASN A 363 5.46 20.58 19.87
N GLY A 364 4.24 20.42 20.39
CA GLY A 364 2.99 20.80 19.72
C GLY A 364 2.42 19.73 18.79
N ASP A 365 3.09 18.59 18.61
CA ASP A 365 2.55 17.47 17.86
C ASP A 365 1.40 16.82 18.64
N ILE A 366 0.42 16.28 17.92
CA ILE A 366 -0.66 15.48 18.50
C ILE A 366 -0.32 14.01 18.28
N ASP A 367 -0.10 13.30 19.39
CA ASP A 367 0.02 11.86 19.41
C ASP A 367 -1.35 11.23 19.21
N ILE A 368 -1.48 10.33 18.25
CA ILE A 368 -2.73 9.64 17.95
C ILE A 368 -2.53 8.18 18.32
N GLY A 369 -3.42 7.66 19.15
CA GLY A 369 -3.37 6.27 19.58
C GLY A 369 -3.52 5.33 18.38
N ILE A 370 -2.99 4.11 18.52
CA ILE A 370 -3.07 3.08 17.45
C ILE A 370 -4.53 2.69 17.13
N HIS A 371 -5.45 2.91 18.07
CA HIS A 371 -6.89 2.69 17.91
C HIS A 371 -7.65 3.94 17.49
N GLU A 372 -6.92 5.01 17.16
CA GLU A 372 -7.48 6.31 16.88
C GLU A 372 -7.06 6.79 15.49
N ARG A 373 -7.84 7.69 14.93
CA ARG A 373 -7.55 8.34 13.66
C ARG A 373 -7.80 9.82 13.80
N ALA A 374 -6.80 10.63 13.43
CA ALA A 374 -6.97 12.05 13.32
C ALA A 374 -7.87 12.39 12.12
N GLU A 375 -8.83 13.27 12.35
CA GLU A 375 -9.75 13.74 11.31
C GLU A 375 -9.95 15.25 11.43
N LEU A 376 -10.02 15.92 10.28
CA LEU A 376 -10.47 17.30 10.19
C LEU A 376 -11.97 17.33 9.86
N ALA A 377 -12.81 17.31 10.89
CA ALA A 377 -14.26 17.33 10.72
C ALA A 377 -14.82 18.75 10.88
N LEU A 378 -14.80 19.51 9.77
CA LEU A 378 -15.21 20.92 9.74
C LEU A 378 -16.68 21.16 10.13
N ALA A 379 -17.55 20.15 9.96
CA ALA A 379 -18.94 20.19 10.39
C ALA A 379 -19.10 20.16 11.92
N ILE A 380 -18.14 19.56 12.63
CA ILE A 380 -18.14 19.40 14.09
C ILE A 380 -17.34 20.53 14.73
N LYS A 381 -16.09 20.72 14.28
CA LYS A 381 -15.20 21.79 14.73
C LYS A 381 -14.82 22.65 13.52
N PRO A 382 -15.44 23.83 13.33
CA PRO A 382 -15.11 24.68 12.20
C PRO A 382 -13.69 25.23 12.32
N LEU A 383 -13.05 25.40 11.17
CA LEU A 383 -11.73 26.02 11.07
C LEU A 383 -11.82 27.50 11.48
N ARG A 384 -11.09 27.89 12.54
CA ARG A 384 -11.07 29.27 13.08
C ARG A 384 -9.79 29.99 12.66
N LEU A 385 -9.75 30.43 11.40
CA LEU A 385 -8.64 31.24 10.89
C LEU A 385 -9.05 32.71 10.81
N LEU A 386 -8.30 33.56 11.49
CA LEU A 386 -8.44 35.01 11.38
C LEU A 386 -7.37 35.53 10.42
N LEU A 387 -7.78 36.14 9.31
CA LEU A 387 -6.86 36.76 8.36
C LEU A 387 -6.79 38.25 8.66
N GLU A 388 -5.61 38.72 9.07
CA GLU A 388 -5.40 40.12 9.37
C GLU A 388 -4.48 40.77 8.34
N PRO A 389 -4.69 42.05 7.98
CA PRO A 389 -3.77 42.78 7.10
C PRO A 389 -2.39 42.95 7.74
N PRO A 390 -1.34 43.29 6.97
CA PRO A 390 0.01 43.47 7.48
C PRO A 390 0.08 44.46 8.63
N LEU A 391 1.09 44.31 9.49
CA LEU A 391 1.49 45.38 10.40
C LEU A 391 2.20 46.46 9.59
N LEU A 392 1.77 47.70 9.74
CA LEU A 392 2.38 48.84 9.07
C LEU A 392 3.59 49.31 9.89
N GLU A 393 4.76 49.39 9.25
CA GLU A 393 5.99 49.77 9.93
C GLU A 393 6.11 51.29 10.03
N VAL A 394 6.41 51.78 11.23
CA VAL A 394 6.75 53.19 11.48
C VAL A 394 8.18 53.23 12.00
N TRP A 395 9.10 53.70 11.15
CA TRP A 395 10.52 53.76 11.50
C TRP A 395 10.79 55.04 12.28
N VAL A 396 11.25 54.89 13.52
CA VAL A 396 11.64 56.00 14.39
C VAL A 396 13.12 56.29 14.20
N GLU A 397 13.43 57.35 13.48
CA GLU A 397 14.79 57.88 13.40
C GLU A 397 15.04 58.81 14.60
N ILE A 398 16.22 58.69 15.19
CA ILE A 398 16.58 59.38 16.42
C ILE A 398 17.77 60.30 16.11
N ASP A 399 17.53 61.61 16.16
CA ASP A 399 18.55 62.61 15.94
C ASP A 399 19.23 62.92 17.26
N LEU A 400 20.54 62.65 17.34
CA LEU A 400 21.33 62.84 18.55
C LEU A 400 22.28 64.04 18.44
N ALA A 401 22.61 64.64 19.57
CA ALA A 401 23.57 65.74 19.70
C ALA A 401 25.03 65.27 19.78
N ARG A 402 25.24 63.97 19.99
CA ARG A 402 26.53 63.30 20.10
C ARG A 402 26.46 61.95 19.35
N ALA A 403 27.58 61.52 18.78
CA ALA A 403 27.75 60.16 18.29
C ALA A 403 27.77 59.13 19.43
N LEU A 404 27.02 58.05 19.26
CA LEU A 404 27.10 56.87 20.13
C LEU A 404 28.25 55.98 19.65
N ASP A 405 28.93 55.29 20.57
CA ASP A 405 29.84 54.22 20.16
C ASP A 405 29.07 52.98 19.69
N PHE A 406 29.76 52.05 19.03
CA PHE A 406 29.12 50.85 18.47
C PHE A 406 28.43 49.97 19.53
N ARG A 407 28.96 49.88 20.77
CA ARG A 407 28.34 49.07 21.83
C ARG A 407 27.13 49.77 22.43
N GLU A 408 27.24 51.07 22.67
CA GLU A 408 26.16 51.95 23.12
C GLU A 408 24.99 51.89 22.13
N GLU A 409 25.26 52.01 20.82
CA GLU A 409 24.21 51.93 19.79
C GLU A 409 23.48 50.58 19.81
N GLN A 410 24.17 49.45 19.95
CA GLN A 410 23.55 48.12 20.03
C GLN A 410 22.69 47.94 21.30
N ILE A 411 23.13 48.49 22.43
CA ILE A 411 22.36 48.49 23.68
C ILE A 411 21.10 49.34 23.51
N TRP A 412 21.23 50.53 22.91
CA TRP A 412 20.09 51.41 22.64
C TRP A 412 19.10 50.78 21.67
N ARG A 413 19.57 50.11 20.61
CA ARG A 413 18.71 49.39 19.67
C ARG A 413 17.91 48.28 20.34
N SER A 414 18.56 47.43 21.13
CA SER A 414 17.87 46.33 21.81
C SER A 414 16.91 46.82 22.89
N TRP A 415 17.27 47.86 23.64
CA TRP A 415 16.40 48.51 24.62
C TRP A 415 15.16 49.13 23.95
N LEU A 416 15.38 49.95 22.93
CA LEU A 416 14.29 50.64 22.23
C LEU A 416 13.39 49.67 21.48
N ALA A 417 13.91 48.60 20.89
CA ALA A 417 13.09 47.55 20.31
C ALA A 417 12.13 46.95 21.37
N ALA A 418 12.65 46.60 22.55
CA ALA A 418 11.81 46.07 23.64
C ALA A 418 10.78 47.09 24.17
N GLN A 419 11.11 48.38 24.20
CA GLN A 419 10.17 49.43 24.61
C GLN A 419 9.13 49.73 23.52
N PHE A 420 9.51 49.76 22.25
CA PHE A 420 8.61 49.99 21.14
C PHE A 420 7.59 48.87 20.95
N ASP A 421 7.96 47.62 21.26
CA ASP A 421 7.02 46.49 21.32
C ASP A 421 5.89 46.69 22.37
N THR A 422 6.05 47.60 23.34
CA THR A 422 4.99 47.92 24.32
C THR A 422 3.94 48.91 23.79
N PHE A 423 4.19 49.55 22.65
CA PHE A 423 3.23 50.46 22.03
C PHE A 423 2.24 49.68 21.17
N SER A 424 1.00 49.57 21.66
CA SER A 424 -0.12 49.05 20.87
C SER A 424 -0.90 50.19 20.22
N ALA A 425 -1.04 50.13 18.89
CA ALA A 425 -1.90 51.04 18.13
C ALA A 425 -3.38 50.57 18.18
N PRO A 426 -4.38 51.46 18.01
CA PRO A 426 -4.26 52.89 17.76
C PRO A 426 -3.97 53.68 19.04
N ARG A 427 -2.90 54.48 19.03
CA ARG A 427 -2.49 55.34 20.16
C ARG A 427 -1.84 56.62 19.64
N THR A 428 -2.11 57.73 20.30
CA THR A 428 -1.34 58.96 20.11
C THR A 428 -0.02 58.84 20.86
N VAL A 429 1.09 58.89 20.12
CA VAL A 429 2.45 58.88 20.66
C VAL A 429 2.90 60.34 20.81
N THR A 430 3.19 60.75 22.04
CA THR A 430 3.66 62.11 22.33
C THR A 430 5.19 62.16 22.39
N TRP A 431 5.77 63.35 22.19
CA TRP A 431 7.19 63.60 22.44
C TRP A 431 7.63 63.08 23.82
N THR A 432 6.83 63.33 24.86
CA THR A 432 7.09 62.87 26.23
C THR A 432 7.08 61.36 26.37
N ASP A 433 6.19 60.65 25.67
CA ASP A 433 6.15 59.18 25.68
C ASP A 433 7.42 58.60 25.06
N LEU A 434 7.90 59.14 23.93
CA LEU A 434 9.11 58.65 23.28
C LEU A 434 10.37 58.97 24.10
N VAL A 435 10.46 60.16 24.70
CA VAL A 435 11.58 60.49 25.61
C VAL A 435 11.62 59.52 26.79
N ALA A 436 10.48 59.07 27.30
CA ALA A 436 10.41 58.10 28.41
C ALA A 436 10.89 56.69 28.01
N THR A 437 10.91 56.35 26.72
CA THR A 437 11.41 55.06 26.22
C THR A 437 12.93 54.99 26.07
N LEU A 438 13.61 56.14 26.11
CA LEU A 438 15.07 56.19 25.99
C LEU A 438 15.77 55.53 27.19
N PRO A 439 16.96 54.93 26.97
CA PRO A 439 17.79 54.45 28.07
C PRO A 439 18.10 55.56 29.09
N PRO A 440 18.31 55.23 30.38
CA PRO A 440 18.58 56.22 31.41
C PRO A 440 19.78 57.12 31.05
N GLY A 441 19.56 58.44 31.06
CA GLY A 441 20.55 59.45 30.64
C GLY A 441 20.52 59.83 29.15
N GLY A 442 19.73 59.15 28.32
CA GLY A 442 19.66 59.38 26.88
C GLY A 442 18.96 60.67 26.44
N SER A 443 18.10 61.24 27.30
CA SER A 443 17.34 62.46 26.99
C SER A 443 18.20 63.70 26.81
N GLN A 444 19.39 63.76 27.43
CA GLN A 444 20.30 64.91 27.35
C GLN A 444 20.95 65.05 25.96
N SER A 445 20.98 63.97 25.19
CA SER A 445 21.61 63.93 23.87
C SER A 445 20.60 63.91 22.73
N LEU A 446 19.29 64.04 23.00
CA LEU A 446 18.25 63.98 21.97
C LEU A 446 17.99 65.35 21.36
N LYS A 447 17.91 65.42 20.02
CA LYS A 447 17.52 66.62 19.27
C LYS A 447 16.10 66.53 18.70
N ALA A 448 15.75 65.39 18.10
CA ALA A 448 14.44 65.17 17.50
C ALA A 448 14.17 63.66 17.33
N PHE A 449 12.89 63.32 17.21
CA PHE A 449 12.44 62.03 16.71
C PHE A 449 11.75 62.25 15.36
N SER A 450 12.09 61.46 14.35
CA SER A 450 11.41 61.49 13.05
C SER A 450 10.73 60.15 12.82
N LEU A 451 9.40 60.13 12.84
CA LEU A 451 8.59 58.95 12.59
C LEU A 451 8.28 58.88 11.09
N LYS A 452 8.70 57.80 10.44
CA LYS A 452 8.46 57.55 9.02
C LYS A 452 7.42 56.46 8.86
N HIS A 453 6.22 56.83 8.42
CA HIS A 453 5.12 55.90 8.18
C HIS A 453 5.27 55.21 6.83
N ASN A 454 5.38 53.88 6.81
CA ASN A 454 5.57 53.13 5.56
C ASN A 454 4.33 53.18 4.64
N ALA A 455 3.12 53.30 5.19
CA ALA A 455 1.87 53.30 4.43
C ALA A 455 1.60 54.60 3.64
N GLY A 456 2.19 55.73 4.06
CA GLY A 456 1.90 57.06 3.49
C GLY A 456 3.11 57.84 3.02
N GLY A 457 4.35 57.42 3.35
CA GLY A 457 5.57 58.18 3.07
C GLY A 457 5.68 59.48 3.87
N GLU A 458 4.73 59.76 4.75
CA GLU A 458 4.73 60.93 5.63
C GLU A 458 5.78 60.76 6.73
N THR A 459 6.67 61.74 6.83
CA THR A 459 7.66 61.82 7.92
C THR A 459 7.23 62.92 8.87
N LYS A 460 6.96 62.57 10.12
CA LYS A 460 6.64 63.56 11.15
C LYS A 460 7.79 63.68 12.13
N SER A 461 8.33 64.90 12.24
CA SER A 461 9.37 65.21 13.20
C SER A 461 8.74 65.79 14.47
N LEU A 462 9.00 65.15 15.60
CA LEU A 462 8.65 65.62 16.95
C LEU A 462 9.93 66.21 17.56
N ARG A 463 9.86 67.43 18.11
CA ARG A 463 11.03 68.16 18.65
C ARG A 463 10.82 68.69 20.06
N GLU A 464 9.59 69.01 20.43
CA GLU A 464 9.28 69.53 21.77
C GLU A 464 7.86 69.14 22.21
N ALA A 465 7.54 69.28 23.50
CA ALA A 465 6.14 69.15 23.94
C ALA A 465 5.38 70.41 23.48
N PRO A 466 4.23 70.31 22.77
CA PRO A 466 3.26 69.21 22.78
C PRO A 466 3.21 68.35 21.50
N ASP A 467 4.32 68.24 20.75
CA ASP A 467 4.35 67.47 19.51
C ASP A 467 3.87 66.03 19.73
N SER A 468 3.00 65.57 18.85
CA SER A 468 2.45 64.23 18.90
C SER A 468 2.21 63.68 17.51
N ASP A 469 2.23 62.36 17.42
CA ASP A 469 1.83 61.63 16.23
C ASP A 469 0.74 60.61 16.53
N GLN A 470 -0.11 60.35 15.54
CA GLN A 470 -1.19 59.37 15.69
C GLN A 470 -0.79 58.09 14.99
N LEU A 471 -0.54 57.03 15.77
CA LEU A 471 -0.36 55.70 15.20
C LEU A 471 -1.71 55.20 14.69
N ALA A 472 -1.78 54.97 13.38
CA ALA A 472 -2.93 54.35 12.73
C ALA A 472 -3.11 52.90 13.22
N PRO A 473 -4.32 52.32 13.12
CA PRO A 473 -4.55 50.93 13.51
C PRO A 473 -3.52 50.00 12.84
N ARG A 474 -2.92 49.11 13.64
CA ARG A 474 -1.92 48.13 13.20
C ARG A 474 -0.55 48.69 12.78
N GLU A 475 -0.25 49.95 13.12
CA GLU A 475 1.11 50.48 13.05
C GLU A 475 1.96 50.00 14.23
N ARG A 476 3.22 49.64 13.95
CA ARG A 476 4.23 49.31 14.96
C ARG A 476 5.43 50.23 14.83
N LEU A 477 6.01 50.62 15.96
CA LEU A 477 7.25 51.39 16.00
C LEU A 477 8.44 50.46 15.82
N LEU A 478 9.35 50.79 14.91
CA LEU A 478 10.62 50.12 14.73
C LEU A 478 11.78 51.10 14.91
N VAL A 479 12.89 50.64 15.46
CA VAL A 479 14.09 51.46 15.63
C VAL A 479 14.74 51.71 14.26
N GLY A 480 14.71 52.95 13.81
CA GLY A 480 15.31 53.40 12.57
C GLY A 480 16.81 53.68 12.69
N LYS A 481 17.26 54.65 11.89
CA LYS A 481 18.65 55.14 11.92
C LYS A 481 18.84 56.13 13.07
N PHE A 482 20.05 56.12 13.65
CA PHE A 482 20.50 57.22 14.49
C PHE A 482 21.21 58.23 13.60
N ALA A 483 20.75 59.47 13.61
CA ALA A 483 21.45 60.56 12.93
C ALA A 483 22.34 61.28 13.93
N TYR A 484 23.55 61.61 13.49
CA TYR A 484 24.56 62.30 14.27
C TYR A 484 24.84 63.68 13.65
N PRO A 485 25.31 64.68 14.42
CA PRO A 485 25.75 65.93 13.82
C PRO A 485 26.90 65.63 12.85
N GLU A 486 26.86 66.21 11.65
CA GLU A 486 27.98 66.13 10.72
C GLU A 486 29.25 66.59 11.45
N GLU A 487 30.29 65.74 11.46
CA GLU A 487 31.62 66.19 11.83
C GLU A 487 31.99 67.29 10.84
N THR A 488 31.96 68.55 11.29
CA THR A 488 32.75 69.60 10.67
C THR A 488 34.19 69.10 10.66
N ASN A 489 34.62 68.55 9.52
CA ASN A 489 36.02 68.28 9.21
C ASN A 489 36.79 69.59 9.44
N GLY A 490 37.49 69.65 10.56
CA GLY A 490 38.50 70.66 10.88
C GLY A 490 39.88 70.03 10.76
#